data_AF-A0A0W0ZW31-F1
#
_entry.id   AF-A0A0W0ZW31-F1
#
_cell.length_a   1.000
_cell.length_b   1.000
_cell.length_c   1.000
_cell.angle_alpha   90.00
_cell.angle_beta   90.00
_cell.angle_gamma   90.00
#
_symmetry.space_group_name_H-M   'P 1'
#
loop_
_entity.id
_entity.type
_entity.pdbx_description
1 polymer ?
#
loop_
_entity_poly.entity_id
_entity_poly.type
_entity_poly.pdbx_seq_one_letter_code
_entity_poly.pdbx_strand_id
1 'polypeptide(L)'
;MNGEEIDNELSNWFSTYGIITAERILGRYKVNLAQTELVVAIKSPFSFYHRMLQVPLKSVLNGIILQQANDYHVYVQKLFIDYLLSGENSKGEEAQGASTREVIEKERQQLVSLGDEFNNVRGEHDYLIATSQAALIKIAQIFNSELEKAITSLKNVLKSSGFSEKKSKIRQAINHALIYCNMTEVQNNKYLFIDKMNEILNVSLSDDLKEKITNILSEILQIDLDFDEQISDFVAQTEELSRTANSYRNLFYETILRVVDLLKSLPEYKINPEQDAINREPLYFDKNIGAL
;
A
#
# COMPACT_ATOMS: atom_id res chain seq x y z
N MET A 1 16.96 13.49 -18.75
CA MET A 1 16.94 13.83 -17.32
C MET A 1 15.49 13.99 -16.92
N ASN A 2 14.91 12.96 -16.31
CA ASN A 2 13.75 13.03 -15.43
C ASN A 2 14.06 11.96 -14.39
N GLY A 3 14.50 12.40 -13.21
CA GLY A 3 14.62 11.51 -12.07
C GLY A 3 13.20 11.23 -11.61
N GLU A 4 12.65 10.10 -12.01
CA GLU A 4 11.66 9.44 -11.18
C GLU A 4 12.38 9.17 -9.87
N GLU A 5 12.03 9.93 -8.84
CA GLU A 5 12.42 9.61 -7.47
C GLU A 5 11.97 8.17 -7.25
N ILE A 6 12.93 7.25 -7.21
CA ILE A 6 12.72 5.88 -6.79
C ILE A 6 11.98 5.99 -5.47
N ASP A 7 10.75 5.49 -5.43
CA ASP A 7 9.85 5.54 -4.28
C ASP A 7 10.54 4.86 -3.08
N ASN A 8 11.35 5.65 -2.37
CA ASN A 8 12.29 5.18 -1.35
C ASN A 8 11.52 4.57 -0.17
N GLU A 9 10.23 4.91 -0.02
CA GLU A 9 9.34 4.35 0.99
C GLU A 9 9.18 2.84 0.83
N LEU A 10 9.02 2.34 -0.41
CA LEU A 10 8.94 0.90 -0.68
C LEU A 10 10.30 0.21 -0.54
N SER A 11 11.40 0.90 -0.85
CA SER A 11 12.78 0.38 -0.74
C SER A 11 13.21 0.07 0.70
N ASN A 12 12.61 0.73 1.70
CA ASN A 12 12.86 0.48 3.11
C ASN A 12 11.97 -0.64 3.69
N TRP A 13 10.94 -1.08 2.96
CA TRP A 13 9.98 -2.11 3.42
C TRP A 13 10.43 -3.55 3.13
N PHE A 14 11.60 -3.77 2.52
CA PHE A 14 12.12 -5.11 2.17
C PHE A 14 12.62 -5.94 3.37
N SER A 15 11.93 -5.84 4.50
CA SER A 15 11.99 -6.79 5.61
C SER A 15 11.23 -8.07 5.28
N THR A 16 11.40 -9.12 6.08
CA THR A 16 10.64 -10.38 5.99
C THR A 16 9.13 -10.14 5.96
N TYR A 17 8.63 -9.09 6.64
CA TYR A 17 7.22 -8.71 6.63
C TYR A 17 6.75 -8.20 5.28
N GLY A 18 7.56 -7.38 4.58
CA GLY A 18 7.23 -6.88 3.25
C GLY A 18 7.14 -8.02 2.23
N ILE A 19 8.06 -9.00 2.30
CA ILE A 19 8.05 -10.18 1.44
C ILE A 19 6.78 -11.02 1.67
N ILE A 20 6.43 -11.32 2.93
CA ILE A 20 5.23 -12.10 3.25
C ILE A 20 3.96 -11.36 2.80
N THR A 21 3.89 -10.04 2.99
CA THR A 21 2.75 -9.23 2.57
C THR A 21 2.61 -9.24 1.05
N ALA A 22 3.69 -9.00 0.31
CA ALA A 22 3.70 -9.06 -1.14
C ALA A 22 3.32 -10.44 -1.68
N GLU A 23 3.86 -11.51 -1.09
CA GLU A 23 3.50 -12.89 -1.43
C GLU A 23 2.00 -13.16 -1.23
N ARG A 24 1.44 -12.71 -0.11
CA ARG A 24 0.00 -12.87 0.17
C ARG A 24 -0.87 -12.09 -0.81
N ILE A 25 -0.48 -10.86 -1.17
CA ILE A 25 -1.21 -10.04 -2.14
C ILE A 25 -1.17 -10.70 -3.53
N LEU A 26 0.02 -11.05 -4.03
CA LEU A 26 0.15 -11.75 -5.31
C LEU A 26 -0.59 -13.09 -5.32
N GLY A 27 -0.60 -13.81 -4.19
CA GLY A 27 -1.37 -15.03 -3.99
C GLY A 27 -2.88 -14.83 -4.18
N ARG A 28 -3.45 -13.68 -3.76
CA ARG A 28 -4.85 -13.32 -4.05
C ARG A 28 -5.10 -13.13 -5.54
N TYR A 29 -4.10 -12.64 -6.26
CA TYR A 29 -4.11 -12.50 -7.73
C TYR A 29 -3.77 -13.81 -8.45
N LYS A 30 -3.62 -14.93 -7.73
CA LYS A 30 -3.20 -16.24 -8.24
C LYS A 30 -1.84 -16.22 -8.96
N VAL A 31 -0.98 -15.28 -8.59
CA VAL A 31 0.39 -15.17 -9.08
C VAL A 31 1.31 -15.83 -8.06
N ASN A 32 1.94 -16.93 -8.46
CA ASN A 32 2.91 -17.65 -7.63
C ASN A 32 4.29 -17.59 -8.30
N LEU A 33 5.22 -16.88 -7.68
CA LEU A 33 6.61 -16.75 -8.11
C LEU A 33 7.53 -17.58 -7.21
N ALA A 34 8.66 -18.02 -7.74
CA ALA A 34 9.70 -18.59 -6.89
C ALA A 34 10.25 -17.52 -5.93
N GLN A 35 10.65 -17.90 -4.72
CA GLN A 35 11.03 -16.93 -3.69
C GLN A 35 12.21 -16.02 -4.11
N THR A 36 13.16 -16.56 -4.88
CA THR A 36 14.27 -15.79 -5.46
C THR A 36 13.80 -14.76 -6.49
N GLU A 37 12.83 -15.13 -7.34
CA GLU A 37 12.23 -14.26 -8.34
C GLU A 37 11.33 -13.20 -7.69
N LEU A 38 10.56 -13.57 -6.66
CA LEU A 38 9.70 -12.68 -5.90
C LEU A 38 10.49 -11.49 -5.32
N VAL A 39 11.64 -11.76 -4.70
CA VAL A 39 12.48 -10.70 -4.10
C VAL A 39 12.94 -9.70 -5.16
N VAL A 40 13.33 -10.16 -6.34
CA VAL A 40 13.77 -9.28 -7.43
C VAL A 40 12.58 -8.55 -8.05
N ALA A 41 11.47 -9.26 -8.26
CA ALA A 41 10.25 -8.76 -8.84
C ALA A 41 9.66 -7.59 -8.05
N ILE A 42 9.73 -7.63 -6.72
CA ILE A 42 9.24 -6.55 -5.87
C ILE A 42 10.25 -5.40 -5.80
N LYS A 43 11.57 -5.65 -5.90
CA LYS A 43 12.59 -4.58 -5.84
C LYS A 43 12.71 -3.75 -7.12
N SER A 44 12.38 -4.32 -8.26
CA SER A 44 12.50 -3.65 -9.56
C SER A 44 11.26 -2.79 -9.83
N PRO A 45 11.37 -1.44 -9.93
CA PRO A 45 10.22 -0.58 -10.22
C PRO A 45 9.61 -0.85 -11.60
N PHE A 46 10.43 -1.35 -12.53
CA PHE A 46 10.03 -1.69 -13.90
C PHE A 46 9.42 -3.09 -14.04
N SER A 47 9.38 -3.88 -12.97
CA SER A 47 8.73 -5.20 -12.97
C SER A 47 7.22 -5.04 -12.96
N PHE A 48 6.54 -5.80 -13.81
CA PHE A 48 5.07 -5.89 -13.81
C PHE A 48 4.51 -6.19 -12.41
N TYR A 49 5.15 -7.12 -11.68
CA TYR A 49 4.70 -7.52 -10.35
C TYR A 49 4.94 -6.44 -9.29
N HIS A 50 5.93 -5.57 -9.46
CA HIS A 50 6.11 -4.42 -8.58
C HIS A 50 4.95 -3.44 -8.76
N ARG A 51 4.60 -3.13 -10.01
CA ARG A 51 3.49 -2.23 -10.33
C ARG A 51 2.15 -2.77 -9.85
N MET A 52 1.92 -4.09 -9.97
CA MET A 52 0.76 -4.76 -9.37
C MET A 52 0.67 -4.62 -7.84
N LEU A 53 1.80 -4.43 -7.16
CA LEU A 53 1.88 -4.33 -5.71
C LEU A 53 1.86 -2.89 -5.19
N GLN A 54 2.16 -1.90 -6.02
CA GLN A 54 2.32 -0.50 -5.60
C GLN A 54 1.06 0.03 -4.89
N VAL A 55 -0.11 -0.07 -5.52
CA VAL A 55 -1.40 0.38 -4.96
C VAL A 55 -1.74 -0.34 -3.65
N PRO A 56 -1.78 -1.69 -3.59
CA PRO A 56 -2.17 -2.36 -2.35
C PRO A 56 -1.15 -2.18 -1.21
N LEU A 57 0.15 -2.07 -1.51
CA LEU A 57 1.16 -1.78 -0.48
C LEU A 57 1.00 -0.36 0.09
N LYS A 58 0.77 0.66 -0.76
CA LYS A 58 0.45 2.01 -0.30
C LYS A 58 -0.82 2.03 0.57
N SER A 59 -1.85 1.28 0.18
CA SER A 59 -3.07 1.13 0.99
C SER A 59 -2.82 0.46 2.35
N VAL A 60 -1.92 -0.51 2.44
CA VAL A 60 -1.51 -1.12 3.73
C VAL A 60 -0.79 -0.10 4.60
N LEU A 61 0.13 0.70 4.03
CA LEU A 61 0.84 1.74 4.75
C LEU A 61 -0.13 2.80 5.31
N ASN A 62 -1.07 3.25 4.48
CA ASN A 62 -2.13 4.18 4.90
C ASN A 62 -2.97 3.60 6.04
N GLY A 63 -3.28 2.30 6.00
CA GLY A 63 -3.96 1.62 7.10
C GLY A 63 -3.18 1.69 8.41
N ILE A 64 -1.85 1.54 8.38
CA ILE A 64 -0.99 1.66 9.56
C ILE A 64 -1.01 3.10 10.10
N ILE A 65 -0.88 4.11 9.23
CA ILE A 65 -0.89 5.52 9.63
C ILE A 65 -2.26 5.92 10.22
N LEU A 66 -3.35 5.48 9.58
CA LEU A 66 -4.71 5.68 10.09
C LEU A 66 -4.91 4.99 11.44
N GLN A 67 -4.34 3.79 11.65
CA GLN A 67 -4.40 3.13 12.96
C GLN A 67 -3.67 3.94 14.03
N GLN A 68 -2.48 4.47 13.74
CA GLN A 68 -1.76 5.35 14.67
C GLN A 68 -2.55 6.63 15.00
N ALA A 69 -3.15 7.25 13.99
CA ALA A 69 -4.03 8.41 14.17
C ALA A 69 -5.25 8.06 15.05
N ASN A 70 -5.84 6.88 14.83
CA ASN A 70 -6.94 6.38 15.64
C ASN A 70 -6.52 6.12 17.09
N ASP A 71 -5.32 5.58 17.33
CA ASP A 71 -4.83 5.34 18.68
C ASP A 71 -4.61 6.66 19.43
N TYR A 72 -4.10 7.70 18.75
CA TYR A 72 -4.07 9.07 19.29
C TYR A 72 -5.48 9.59 19.59
N HIS A 73 -6.42 9.46 18.66
CA HIS A 73 -7.81 9.89 18.85
C HIS A 73 -8.45 9.23 20.08
N VAL A 74 -8.32 7.90 20.22
CA VAL A 74 -8.83 7.13 21.34
C VAL A 74 -8.19 7.58 22.66
N TYR A 75 -6.90 7.88 22.66
CA TYR A 75 -6.24 8.40 23.86
C TYR A 75 -6.80 9.75 24.30
N VAL A 76 -7.01 10.70 23.37
CA VAL A 76 -7.64 12.00 23.71
C VAL A 76 -9.06 11.78 24.25
N GLN A 77 -9.85 10.89 23.64
CA GLN A 77 -11.20 10.58 24.12
C GLN A 77 -11.18 10.05 25.56
N LYS A 78 -10.23 9.18 25.90
CA LYS A 78 -10.07 8.68 27.27
C LYS A 78 -9.73 9.79 28.26
N LEU A 79 -8.86 10.73 27.90
CA LEU A 79 -8.55 11.90 28.73
C LEU A 79 -9.82 12.73 29.03
N PHE A 80 -10.67 12.94 28.02
CA PHE A 80 -11.94 13.64 28.22
C PHE A 80 -12.93 12.84 29.07
N ILE A 81 -13.02 11.52 28.88
CA ILE A 81 -13.89 10.66 29.71
C ILE A 81 -13.46 10.74 31.18
N ASP A 82 -12.17 10.60 31.48
CA ASP A 82 -11.64 10.70 32.84
C ASP A 82 -11.93 12.07 33.46
N TYR A 83 -11.76 13.15 32.68
CA TYR A 83 -12.09 14.51 33.10
C TYR A 83 -13.59 14.69 33.38
N LEU A 84 -14.47 14.24 32.49
CA LEU A 84 -15.92 14.41 32.64
C LEU A 84 -16.46 13.59 33.83
N LEU A 85 -15.92 12.40 34.08
CA LEU A 85 -16.31 11.55 35.21
C LEU A 85 -15.82 12.08 36.56
N SER A 86 -14.81 12.95 36.58
CA SER A 86 -14.32 13.58 37.82
C SER A 86 -15.30 14.57 38.44
N GLY A 87 -16.32 15.03 37.68
CA GLY A 87 -17.27 16.04 38.12
C GLY A 87 -16.73 17.48 38.13
N GLU A 88 -15.48 17.71 37.72
CA GLU A 88 -14.88 19.05 37.61
C GLU A 88 -15.65 19.94 36.63
N ASN A 89 -16.24 19.35 35.59
CA ASN A 89 -17.07 20.06 34.61
C ASN A 89 -18.38 20.63 35.17
N SER A 90 -18.83 20.16 36.34
CA SER A 90 -20.13 20.48 36.94
C SER A 90 -20.05 21.67 37.91
N LYS A 91 -18.86 22.25 38.06
CA LYS A 91 -18.62 23.43 38.89
C LYS A 91 -19.14 24.69 38.20
N GLY A 92 -19.77 25.56 39.00
CA GLY A 92 -20.38 26.81 38.50
C GLY A 92 -19.37 27.78 37.87
N GLU A 93 -19.90 28.76 37.15
CA GLU A 93 -19.14 29.79 36.44
C GLU A 93 -18.28 30.67 37.38
N GLU A 94 -18.66 30.78 38.65
CA GLU A 94 -17.93 31.53 39.67
C GLU A 94 -16.74 30.76 40.27
N ALA A 95 -16.64 29.45 40.02
CA ALA A 95 -15.57 28.63 40.58
C ALA A 95 -14.25 28.82 39.83
N GLN A 96 -13.13 28.81 40.54
CA GLN A 96 -11.79 28.94 39.97
C GLN A 96 -11.58 27.94 38.81
N GLY A 97 -11.01 28.42 37.71
CA GLY A 97 -10.79 27.61 36.50
C GLY A 97 -11.96 27.59 35.50
N ALA A 98 -13.02 28.37 35.70
CA ALA A 98 -14.17 28.43 34.78
C ALA A 98 -13.76 28.73 33.32
N SER A 99 -12.86 29.68 33.09
CA SER A 99 -12.34 29.99 31.75
C SER A 99 -11.62 28.80 31.11
N THR A 100 -10.82 28.06 31.87
CA THR A 100 -10.16 26.84 31.39
C THR A 100 -11.18 25.75 31.06
N ARG A 101 -12.22 25.58 31.87
CA ARG A 101 -13.29 24.60 31.63
C ARG A 101 -14.05 24.88 30.33
N GLU A 102 -14.30 26.15 30.02
CA GLU A 102 -14.92 26.55 28.75
C GLU A 102 -14.03 26.22 27.54
N VAL A 103 -12.72 26.47 27.63
CA VAL A 103 -11.76 26.10 26.57
C VAL A 103 -11.68 24.58 26.40
N ILE A 104 -11.69 23.82 27.50
CA ILE A 104 -11.70 22.35 27.46
C ILE A 104 -12.96 21.83 26.76
N GLU A 105 -14.13 22.41 27.04
CA GLU A 105 -15.37 22.04 26.35
C GLU A 105 -15.32 22.37 24.85
N LYS A 106 -14.72 23.50 24.47
CA LYS A 106 -14.50 23.83 23.06
C LYS A 106 -13.57 22.83 22.37
N GLU A 107 -12.46 22.44 22.99
CA GLU A 107 -11.57 21.40 22.45
C GLU A 107 -12.28 20.05 22.36
N ARG A 108 -13.19 19.73 23.29
CA ARG A 108 -14.01 18.51 23.24
C ARG A 108 -14.93 18.52 22.00
N GLN A 109 -15.60 19.64 21.73
CA GLN A 109 -16.48 19.77 20.57
C GLN A 109 -15.68 19.68 19.26
N GLN A 110 -14.50 20.30 19.22
CA GLN A 110 -13.59 20.20 18.09
C GLN A 110 -13.11 18.75 17.87
N LEU A 111 -12.78 18.03 18.95
CA LEU A 111 -12.40 16.62 18.87
C LEU A 111 -13.53 15.75 18.28
N VAL A 112 -14.79 15.99 18.67
CA VAL A 112 -15.93 15.25 18.11
C VAL A 112 -16.04 15.49 16.61
N SER A 113 -15.99 16.75 16.18
CA SER A 113 -16.02 17.10 14.75
C SER A 113 -14.87 16.46 13.98
N LEU A 114 -13.65 16.53 14.53
CA LEU A 114 -12.46 15.91 13.94
C LEU A 114 -12.58 14.38 13.87
N GLY A 115 -13.20 13.76 14.87
CA GLY A 115 -13.46 12.34 14.93
C GLY A 115 -14.46 11.88 13.87
N ASP A 116 -15.52 12.66 13.62
CA ASP A 116 -16.51 12.38 12.59
C ASP A 116 -15.90 12.48 11.19
N GLU A 117 -15.12 13.54 10.93
CA GLU A 117 -14.38 13.69 9.67
C GLU A 117 -13.36 12.57 9.45
N PHE A 118 -12.63 12.18 10.50
CA PHE A 118 -11.69 11.07 10.46
C PHE A 118 -12.37 9.72 10.17
N ASN A 119 -13.55 9.48 10.73
CA ASN A 119 -14.33 8.28 10.44
C ASN A 119 -14.75 8.22 8.96
N ASN A 120 -15.06 9.36 8.33
CA ASN A 120 -15.35 9.41 6.90
C ASN A 120 -14.12 9.00 6.08
N VAL A 121 -12.94 9.53 6.42
CA VAL A 121 -11.67 9.16 5.76
C VAL A 121 -11.36 7.67 5.88
N ARG A 122 -11.68 7.04 7.02
CA ARG A 122 -11.58 5.58 7.16
C ARG A 122 -12.54 4.84 6.23
N GLY A 123 -13.76 5.33 6.09
CA GLY A 123 -14.73 4.79 5.12
C GLY A 123 -14.24 4.91 3.68
N GLU A 124 -13.62 6.03 3.32
CA GLU A 124 -12.98 6.25 2.01
C GLU A 124 -11.80 5.30 1.79
N HIS A 125 -10.97 5.06 2.80
CA HIS A 125 -9.87 4.07 2.75
C HIS A 125 -10.38 2.65 2.49
N ASP A 126 -11.41 2.21 3.23
CA ASP A 126 -12.01 0.89 3.05
C ASP A 126 -12.63 0.74 1.64
N TYR A 127 -13.31 1.78 1.16
CA TYR A 127 -13.86 1.82 -0.19
C TYR A 127 -12.77 1.76 -1.27
N LEU A 128 -11.68 2.51 -1.10
CA LEU A 128 -10.53 2.50 -2.00
C LEU A 128 -9.86 1.13 -2.04
N ILE A 129 -9.67 0.46 -0.89
CA ILE A 129 -9.16 -0.91 -0.84
C ILE A 129 -10.09 -1.85 -1.62
N ALA A 130 -11.40 -1.79 -1.36
CA ALA A 130 -12.36 -2.71 -1.99
C ALA A 130 -12.38 -2.56 -3.52
N THR A 131 -12.44 -1.32 -4.01
CA THR A 131 -12.51 -1.01 -5.44
C THR A 131 -11.19 -1.31 -6.16
N SER A 132 -10.05 -0.89 -5.60
CA SER A 132 -8.74 -1.17 -6.19
C SER A 132 -8.45 -2.67 -6.22
N GLN A 133 -8.77 -3.42 -5.16
CA GLN A 133 -8.59 -4.88 -5.13
C GLN A 133 -9.49 -5.57 -6.16
N ALA A 134 -10.75 -5.16 -6.29
CA ALA A 134 -11.65 -5.74 -7.29
C ALA A 134 -11.12 -5.52 -8.71
N ALA A 135 -10.63 -4.31 -9.02
CA ALA A 135 -10.03 -3.98 -10.30
C ALA A 135 -8.76 -4.80 -10.57
N LEU A 136 -7.81 -4.83 -9.62
CA LEU A 136 -6.56 -5.59 -9.74
C LEU A 136 -6.79 -7.10 -9.87
N ILE A 137 -7.76 -7.66 -9.14
CA ILE A 137 -8.15 -9.07 -9.29
C ILE A 137 -8.67 -9.34 -10.70
N LYS A 138 -9.49 -8.44 -11.26
CA LYS A 138 -10.02 -8.59 -12.63
C LYS A 138 -8.89 -8.53 -13.66
N ILE A 139 -7.97 -7.58 -13.54
CA ILE A 139 -6.80 -7.47 -14.41
C ILE A 139 -5.95 -8.74 -14.31
N ALA A 140 -5.67 -9.21 -13.09
CA ALA A 140 -4.92 -10.44 -12.87
C ALA A 140 -5.61 -11.68 -13.45
N GLN A 141 -6.94 -11.76 -13.42
CA GLN A 141 -7.68 -12.86 -14.04
C GLN A 141 -7.53 -12.87 -15.56
N ILE A 142 -7.63 -11.70 -16.20
CA ILE A 142 -7.42 -11.54 -17.64
C ILE A 142 -5.98 -11.92 -18.00
N PHE A 143 -5.01 -11.34 -17.29
CA PHE A 143 -3.60 -11.65 -17.46
C PHE A 143 -3.30 -13.15 -17.33
N ASN A 144 -3.80 -13.80 -16.28
CA ASN A 144 -3.57 -15.23 -16.07
C ASN A 144 -4.20 -16.10 -17.18
N SER A 145 -5.38 -15.72 -17.68
CA SER A 145 -6.02 -16.39 -18.82
C SER A 145 -5.15 -16.30 -20.08
N GLU A 146 -4.68 -15.09 -20.41
CA GLU A 146 -3.82 -14.89 -21.59
C GLU A 146 -2.45 -15.54 -21.41
N LEU A 147 -1.90 -15.56 -20.20
CA LEU A 147 -0.67 -16.27 -19.88
C LEU A 147 -0.80 -17.78 -20.13
N GLU A 148 -1.90 -18.43 -19.71
CA GLU A 148 -2.10 -19.86 -19.96
C GLU A 148 -2.27 -20.19 -21.46
N LYS A 149 -2.99 -19.32 -22.19
CA LYS A 149 -3.15 -19.43 -23.64
C LYS A 149 -1.80 -19.30 -24.33
N ALA A 150 -1.03 -18.27 -24.00
CA ALA A 150 0.31 -18.06 -24.53
C ALA A 150 1.24 -19.23 -24.22
N ILE A 151 1.29 -19.73 -22.98
CA ILE A 151 2.09 -20.90 -22.61
C ILE A 151 1.72 -22.13 -23.44
N THR A 152 0.42 -22.35 -23.68
CA THR A 152 -0.05 -23.49 -24.46
C THR A 152 0.31 -23.36 -25.94
N SER A 153 0.14 -22.17 -26.52
CA SER A 153 0.53 -21.86 -27.90
C SER A 153 2.04 -21.95 -28.09
N LEU A 154 2.83 -21.38 -27.18
CA LEU A 154 4.30 -21.45 -27.19
C LEU A 154 4.79 -22.89 -27.11
N LYS A 155 4.19 -23.71 -26.23
CA LYS A 155 4.54 -25.13 -26.15
C LYS A 155 4.36 -25.84 -27.50
N ASN A 156 3.28 -25.54 -28.22
CA ASN A 156 2.99 -26.16 -29.51
C ASN A 156 4.00 -25.70 -30.58
N VAL A 157 4.33 -24.41 -30.62
CA VAL A 157 5.32 -23.84 -31.56
C VAL A 157 6.74 -24.31 -31.27
N LEU A 158 7.13 -24.39 -30.01
CA LEU A 158 8.43 -24.92 -29.61
C LEU A 158 8.52 -26.40 -30.00
N LYS A 159 7.47 -27.19 -29.74
CA LYS A 159 7.43 -28.61 -30.08
C LYS A 159 7.51 -28.85 -31.59
N SER A 160 6.80 -28.06 -32.40
CA SER A 160 6.87 -28.17 -33.87
C SER A 160 8.24 -27.81 -34.43
N SER A 161 9.02 -27.04 -33.67
CA SER A 161 10.37 -26.59 -34.03
C SER A 161 11.48 -27.45 -33.41
N GLY A 162 11.13 -28.59 -32.81
CA GLY A 162 12.06 -29.57 -32.24
C GLY A 162 12.40 -29.38 -30.75
N PHE A 163 11.84 -28.39 -30.07
CA PHE A 163 12.07 -28.14 -28.64
C PHE A 163 10.90 -28.65 -27.80
N SER A 164 11.13 -29.68 -26.97
CA SER A 164 10.10 -30.24 -26.09
C SER A 164 10.27 -29.79 -24.65
N GLU A 165 9.76 -28.60 -24.32
CA GLU A 165 9.84 -28.04 -22.97
C GLU A 165 8.55 -28.23 -22.14
N LYS A 166 8.71 -28.28 -20.81
CA LYS A 166 7.58 -28.37 -19.87
C LYS A 166 6.89 -27.00 -19.75
N LYS A 167 5.54 -27.00 -19.58
CA LYS A 167 4.76 -25.77 -19.37
C LYS A 167 5.28 -24.93 -18.19
N SER A 168 5.76 -25.57 -17.14
CA SER A 168 6.34 -24.90 -15.97
C SER A 168 7.59 -24.08 -16.31
N LYS A 169 8.47 -24.60 -17.17
CA LYS A 169 9.69 -23.90 -17.60
C LYS A 169 9.37 -22.73 -18.54
N ILE A 170 8.38 -22.89 -19.42
CA ILE A 170 7.88 -21.79 -20.26
C ILE A 170 7.28 -20.67 -19.41
N ARG A 171 6.47 -21.01 -18.39
CA ARG A 171 5.96 -20.02 -17.43
C ARG A 171 7.09 -19.28 -16.72
N GLN A 172 8.08 -20.01 -16.22
CA GLN A 172 9.24 -19.42 -15.56
C GLN A 172 9.98 -18.45 -16.48
N ALA A 173 10.17 -18.81 -17.76
CA ALA A 173 10.80 -17.94 -18.74
C ALA A 173 10.02 -16.64 -18.99
N ILE A 174 8.68 -16.72 -19.10
CA ILE A 174 7.83 -15.53 -19.27
C ILE A 174 7.89 -14.65 -18.01
N ASN A 175 7.73 -15.24 -16.82
CA ASN A 175 7.80 -14.50 -15.56
C ASN A 175 9.18 -13.83 -15.38
N HIS A 176 10.26 -14.52 -15.75
CA HIS A 176 11.61 -13.96 -15.75
C HIS A 176 11.69 -12.74 -16.67
N ALA A 177 11.19 -12.84 -17.90
CA ALA A 177 11.17 -11.70 -18.82
C ALA A 177 10.32 -10.52 -18.27
N LEU A 178 9.17 -10.78 -17.62
CA LEU A 178 8.34 -9.74 -16.99
C LEU A 178 9.00 -9.05 -15.79
N ILE A 179 9.98 -9.69 -15.14
CA ILE A 179 10.71 -9.13 -14.00
C ILE A 179 11.87 -8.25 -14.46
N TYR A 180 12.57 -8.67 -15.52
CA TYR A 180 13.85 -8.07 -15.94
C TYR A 180 13.75 -7.19 -17.19
N CYS A 181 12.62 -7.19 -17.90
CA CYS A 181 12.41 -6.28 -19.03
C CYS A 181 11.66 -5.03 -18.59
N ASN A 182 12.16 -3.86 -18.99
CA ASN A 182 11.36 -2.65 -19.00
C ASN A 182 10.54 -2.60 -20.30
N MET A 183 9.22 -2.43 -20.20
CA MET A 183 8.35 -2.39 -21.37
C MET A 183 8.64 -1.20 -22.31
N THR A 184 9.17 -0.08 -21.81
CA THR A 184 9.65 1.02 -22.66
C THR A 184 10.85 0.60 -23.53
N GLU A 185 11.70 -0.29 -23.03
CA GLU A 185 12.83 -0.84 -23.81
C GLU A 185 12.34 -1.91 -24.79
N VAL A 186 11.34 -2.70 -24.42
CA VAL A 186 10.71 -3.71 -25.29
C VAL A 186 10.01 -3.06 -26.50
N GLN A 187 9.43 -1.87 -26.34
CA GLN A 187 8.88 -1.10 -27.47
C GLN A 187 9.98 -0.68 -28.48
N ASN A 188 11.19 -0.38 -28.01
CA ASN A 188 12.32 -0.01 -28.86
C ASN A 188 13.03 -1.23 -29.47
N ASN A 189 13.01 -2.37 -28.76
CA ASN A 189 13.57 -3.64 -29.23
C ASN A 189 12.58 -4.78 -29.03
N LYS A 190 11.82 -5.08 -30.09
CA LYS A 190 10.78 -6.12 -30.11
C LYS A 190 11.26 -7.53 -29.72
N TYR A 191 12.56 -7.80 -29.79
CA TYR A 191 13.13 -9.11 -29.46
C TYR A 191 13.73 -9.17 -28.06
N LEU A 192 13.87 -8.05 -27.34
CA LEU A 192 14.47 -7.99 -26.01
C LEU A 192 13.77 -8.93 -25.02
N PHE A 193 12.44 -8.92 -25.02
CA PHE A 193 11.63 -9.80 -24.18
C PHE A 193 11.91 -11.28 -24.45
N ILE A 194 12.04 -11.63 -25.73
CA ILE A 194 12.30 -13.01 -26.17
C ILE A 194 13.74 -13.43 -25.82
N ASP A 195 14.69 -12.53 -26.00
CA ASP A 195 16.09 -12.78 -25.62
C ASP A 195 16.21 -13.05 -24.13
N LYS A 196 15.44 -12.33 -23.28
CA LYS A 196 15.35 -12.61 -21.84
C LYS A 196 14.64 -13.91 -21.50
N MET A 197 13.61 -14.30 -22.25
CA MET A 197 13.02 -15.64 -22.11
C MET A 197 14.03 -16.75 -22.45
N ASN A 198 14.89 -16.52 -23.46
CA ASN A 198 15.88 -17.50 -23.91
C ASN A 198 16.96 -17.79 -22.87
N GLU A 199 17.28 -16.85 -21.98
CA GLU A 199 18.20 -17.07 -20.86
C GLU A 199 17.74 -18.23 -19.95
N ILE A 200 16.42 -18.43 -19.81
CA ILE A 200 15.83 -19.53 -19.03
C ILE A 200 15.57 -20.77 -19.89
N LEU A 201 15.10 -20.58 -21.12
CA LEU A 201 14.80 -21.70 -22.01
C LEU A 201 16.08 -22.40 -22.48
N ASN A 202 17.20 -21.69 -22.59
CA ASN A 202 18.47 -22.14 -23.18
C ASN A 202 18.28 -22.66 -24.61
N VAL A 203 17.51 -21.93 -25.42
CA VAL A 203 17.18 -22.30 -26.80
C VAL A 203 17.73 -21.25 -27.77
N SER A 204 18.38 -21.68 -28.85
CA SER A 204 18.71 -20.79 -29.97
C SER A 204 17.50 -20.63 -30.88
N LEU A 205 16.81 -19.49 -30.79
CA LEU A 205 15.65 -19.19 -31.62
C LEU A 205 16.08 -18.56 -32.95
N SER A 206 15.53 -19.07 -34.06
CA SER A 206 15.61 -18.41 -35.37
C SER A 206 14.70 -17.18 -35.41
N ASP A 207 14.99 -16.22 -36.30
CA ASP A 207 14.21 -14.98 -36.40
C ASP A 207 12.72 -15.20 -36.71
N ASP A 208 12.39 -16.19 -37.56
CA ASP A 208 11.01 -16.62 -37.85
C ASP A 208 10.29 -17.13 -36.58
N LEU A 209 11.01 -17.86 -35.72
CA LEU A 209 10.45 -18.38 -34.48
C LEU A 209 10.29 -17.25 -33.44
N LYS A 210 11.24 -16.30 -33.39
CA LYS A 210 11.11 -15.10 -32.56
C LYS A 210 9.86 -14.30 -32.96
N GLU A 211 9.62 -14.09 -34.25
CA GLU A 211 8.44 -13.36 -34.72
C GLU A 211 7.11 -14.06 -34.36
N LYS A 212 7.05 -15.39 -34.51
CA LYS A 212 5.88 -16.18 -34.05
C LYS A 212 5.66 -16.06 -32.54
N ILE A 213 6.73 -16.08 -31.75
CA ILE A 213 6.65 -15.90 -30.29
C ILE A 213 6.18 -14.48 -29.94
N THR A 214 6.69 -13.45 -30.61
CA THR A 214 6.24 -12.06 -30.41
C THR A 214 4.73 -11.95 -30.63
N ASN A 215 4.22 -12.54 -31.71
CA ASN A 215 2.78 -12.52 -32.02
C ASN A 215 1.94 -13.29 -30.99
N ILE A 216 2.45 -14.37 -30.40
CA ILE A 216 1.74 -15.10 -29.33
C ILE A 216 1.72 -14.29 -28.03
N LEU A 217 2.74 -13.49 -27.78
CA LEU A 217 2.89 -12.72 -26.54
C LEU A 217 2.27 -11.32 -26.63
N SER A 218 1.79 -10.89 -27.80
CA SER A 218 1.35 -9.51 -28.02
C SER A 218 0.28 -9.05 -27.03
N GLU A 219 -0.68 -9.93 -26.69
CA GLU A 219 -1.73 -9.60 -25.73
C GLU A 219 -1.20 -9.42 -24.30
N ILE A 220 -0.21 -10.24 -23.89
CA ILE A 220 0.42 -10.11 -22.57
C ILE A 220 1.23 -8.82 -22.49
N LEU A 221 1.99 -8.51 -23.55
CA LEU A 221 2.78 -7.28 -23.61
C LEU A 221 1.88 -6.05 -23.63
N GLN A 222 0.74 -6.10 -24.30
CA GLN A 222 -0.24 -5.02 -24.32
C GLN A 222 -0.86 -4.81 -22.93
N ILE A 223 -1.24 -5.89 -22.23
CA ILE A 223 -1.74 -5.79 -20.85
C ILE A 223 -0.71 -5.12 -19.93
N ASP A 224 0.58 -5.45 -20.08
CA ASP A 224 1.64 -4.86 -19.27
C ASP A 224 1.86 -3.37 -19.60
N LEU A 225 1.81 -3.00 -20.88
CA LEU A 225 1.92 -1.62 -21.34
C LEU A 225 0.77 -0.75 -20.84
N ASP A 226 -0.45 -1.26 -20.88
CA ASP A 226 -1.66 -0.54 -20.49
C ASP A 226 -1.87 -0.56 -18.96
N PHE A 227 -1.03 -1.28 -18.21
CA PHE A 227 -1.24 -1.52 -16.80
C PHE A 227 -1.22 -0.22 -15.99
N ASP A 228 -0.25 0.64 -16.24
CA ASP A 228 -0.04 1.87 -15.46
C ASP A 228 -1.19 2.86 -15.66
N GLU A 229 -1.71 2.96 -16.89
CA GLU A 229 -2.89 3.75 -17.19
C GLU A 229 -4.12 3.23 -16.43
N GLN A 230 -4.33 1.91 -16.40
CA GLN A 230 -5.45 1.27 -15.72
C GLN A 230 -5.46 1.48 -14.20
N ILE A 231 -4.30 1.73 -13.58
CA ILE A 231 -4.19 1.89 -12.12
C ILE A 231 -3.88 3.33 -11.67
N SER A 232 -3.63 4.25 -12.62
CA SER A 232 -3.21 5.62 -12.36
C SER A 232 -4.12 6.38 -11.38
N ASP A 233 -5.44 6.27 -11.56
CA ASP A 233 -6.43 6.87 -10.66
C ASP A 233 -6.32 6.35 -9.23
N PHE A 234 -6.05 5.04 -9.05
CA PHE A 234 -5.88 4.45 -7.73
C PHE A 234 -4.56 4.91 -7.08
N VAL A 235 -3.48 5.04 -7.86
CA VAL A 235 -2.22 5.59 -7.37
C VAL A 235 -2.44 7.00 -6.82
N ALA A 236 -3.08 7.88 -7.59
CA ALA A 236 -3.37 9.25 -7.17
C ALA A 236 -4.23 9.29 -5.89
N GLN A 237 -5.30 8.50 -5.84
CA GLN A 237 -6.17 8.41 -4.66
C GLN A 237 -5.42 7.89 -3.42
N THR A 238 -4.53 6.91 -3.57
CA THR A 238 -3.72 6.43 -2.44
C THR A 238 -2.75 7.49 -1.92
N GLU A 239 -2.19 8.33 -2.80
CA GLU A 239 -1.29 9.42 -2.39
C GLU A 239 -2.03 10.54 -1.68
N GLU A 240 -3.21 10.93 -2.17
CA GLU A 240 -4.08 11.88 -1.50
C GLU A 240 -4.46 11.40 -0.10
N LEU A 241 -4.88 10.13 0.01
CA LEU A 241 -5.21 9.51 1.29
C LEU A 241 -4.00 9.46 2.23
N SER A 242 -2.79 9.25 1.71
CA SER A 242 -1.55 9.25 2.51
C SER A 242 -1.32 10.61 3.17
N ARG A 243 -1.52 11.70 2.43
CA ARG A 243 -1.41 13.08 2.94
C ARG A 243 -2.49 13.35 3.99
N THR A 244 -3.73 12.95 3.70
CA THR A 244 -4.85 13.11 4.63
C THR A 244 -4.62 12.34 5.94
N ALA A 245 -4.22 11.07 5.88
CA ALA A 245 -3.92 10.26 7.04
C ALA A 245 -2.80 10.85 7.91
N ASN A 246 -1.73 11.34 7.28
CA ASN A 246 -0.64 12.05 7.96
C ASN A 246 -1.12 13.33 8.66
N SER A 247 -1.97 14.11 7.98
CA SER A 247 -2.57 15.32 8.54
C SER A 247 -3.38 15.01 9.81
N TYR A 248 -4.27 14.02 9.78
CA TYR A 248 -5.05 13.61 10.96
C TYR A 248 -4.16 13.09 12.08
N ARG A 249 -3.12 12.31 11.78
CA ARG A 249 -2.14 11.85 12.80
C ARG A 249 -1.54 13.03 13.54
N ASN A 250 -1.13 14.08 12.81
CA ASN A 250 -0.58 15.29 13.39
C ASN A 250 -1.65 16.09 14.16
N LEU A 251 -2.85 16.27 13.61
CA LEU A 251 -3.94 17.00 14.27
C LEU A 251 -4.34 16.35 15.60
N PHE A 252 -4.46 15.02 15.65
CA PHE A 252 -4.74 14.32 16.91
C PHE A 252 -3.58 14.44 17.90
N TYR A 253 -2.34 14.33 17.45
CA TYR A 253 -1.16 14.54 18.30
C TYR A 253 -1.13 15.95 18.92
N GLU A 254 -1.34 16.99 18.12
CA GLU A 254 -1.41 18.37 18.61
C GLU A 254 -2.58 18.57 19.59
N THR A 255 -3.71 17.90 19.34
CA THR A 255 -4.87 17.93 20.25
C THR A 255 -4.55 17.26 21.58
N ILE A 256 -3.78 16.15 21.59
CA ILE A 256 -3.28 15.55 22.84
C ILE A 256 -2.49 16.57 23.64
N LEU A 257 -1.53 17.27 23.00
CA LEU A 257 -0.67 18.23 23.68
C LEU A 257 -1.50 19.36 24.31
N ARG A 258 -2.41 19.97 23.54
CA ARG A 258 -3.29 21.05 24.02
C ARG A 258 -4.17 20.59 25.19
N VAL A 259 -4.83 19.45 25.06
CA VAL A 259 -5.75 18.93 26.10
C VAL A 259 -4.99 18.58 27.38
N VAL A 260 -3.83 17.94 27.28
CA VAL A 260 -3.00 17.60 28.45
C VAL A 260 -2.57 18.86 29.20
N ASP A 261 -2.16 19.92 28.49
CA ASP A 261 -1.74 21.17 29.12
C ASP A 261 -2.90 21.93 29.76
N LEU A 262 -4.08 21.93 29.13
CA LEU A 262 -5.30 22.46 29.72
C LEU A 262 -5.69 21.71 31.00
N LEU A 263 -5.69 20.38 30.98
CA LEU A 263 -6.05 19.57 32.14
C LEU A 263 -5.08 19.76 33.31
N LYS A 264 -3.78 19.94 33.05
CA LYS A 264 -2.78 20.25 34.10
C LYS A 264 -2.99 21.62 34.73
N SER A 265 -3.64 22.56 34.04
CA SER A 265 -3.88 23.91 34.54
C SER A 265 -5.10 24.00 35.48
N LEU A 266 -5.88 22.93 35.59
CA LEU A 266 -7.02 22.88 36.50
C LEU A 266 -6.55 22.75 37.96
N PRO A 267 -7.17 23.49 38.91
CA PRO A 267 -6.70 23.54 40.29
C PRO A 267 -6.99 22.25 41.08
N GLU A 268 -8.11 21.59 40.79
CA GLU A 268 -8.64 20.48 41.60
C GLU A 268 -8.68 19.14 40.85
N TYR A 269 -8.44 19.15 39.54
CA TYR A 269 -8.33 17.94 38.73
C TYR A 269 -6.86 17.61 38.45
N LYS A 270 -6.52 16.32 38.57
CA LYS A 270 -5.22 15.80 38.14
C LYS A 270 -5.43 14.48 37.41
N ILE A 271 -4.70 14.29 36.32
CA ILE A 271 -4.68 13.04 35.57
C ILE A 271 -4.11 11.94 36.49
N ASN A 272 -4.81 10.81 36.59
CA ASN A 272 -4.32 9.65 37.34
C ASN A 272 -3.10 9.05 36.62
N PRO A 273 -1.91 9.01 37.26
CA PRO A 273 -0.68 8.58 36.61
C PRO A 273 -0.69 7.09 36.22
N GLU A 274 -1.35 6.21 36.99
CA GLU A 274 -1.40 4.78 36.68
C GLU A 274 -2.29 4.51 35.45
N GLN A 275 -3.47 5.14 35.43
CA GLN A 275 -4.40 5.00 34.31
C GLN A 275 -3.85 5.66 33.04
N ASP A 276 -3.16 6.79 33.17
CA ASP A 276 -2.50 7.46 32.05
C ASP A 276 -1.38 6.61 31.45
N ALA A 277 -0.55 5.97 32.28
CA ALA A 277 0.48 5.06 31.80
C ALA A 277 -0.11 3.89 30.99
N ILE A 278 -1.18 3.26 31.48
CA ILE A 278 -1.90 2.20 30.76
C ILE A 278 -2.46 2.73 29.43
N ASN A 279 -3.04 3.94 29.44
CA ASN A 279 -3.65 4.53 28.26
C ASN A 279 -2.62 4.95 27.20
N ARG A 280 -1.36 5.23 27.59
CA ARG A 280 -0.26 5.59 26.70
C ARG A 280 0.50 4.40 26.12
N GLU A 281 0.38 3.21 26.71
CA GLU A 281 1.08 2.01 26.23
C GLU A 281 0.92 1.75 24.72
N PRO A 282 -0.27 1.91 24.11
CA PRO A 282 -0.43 1.72 22.67
C PRO A 282 0.23 2.81 21.81
N LEU A 283 0.66 3.93 22.40
CA LEU A 283 1.20 5.09 21.68
C LEU A 283 2.72 5.03 21.44
N TYR A 284 3.38 3.97 21.90
CA TYR A 284 4.81 3.73 21.65
C TYR A 284 5.04 3.15 20.24
N PHE A 285 4.72 3.94 19.22
CA PHE A 285 4.99 3.63 17.82
C PHE A 285 5.90 4.67 17.18
N ASP A 286 6.53 4.29 16.06
CA ASP A 286 7.30 5.24 15.26
C ASP A 286 6.36 6.23 14.55
N LYS A 287 6.44 7.50 14.96
CA LYS A 287 5.64 8.59 14.39
C LYS A 287 6.11 9.02 12.99
N ASN A 288 7.31 8.63 12.58
CA ASN A 288 7.88 9.00 11.29
C ASN A 288 7.57 7.97 10.19
N ILE A 289 6.87 6.87 10.50
CA ILE A 289 6.48 5.89 9.50
C ILE A 289 5.57 6.54 8.45
N GLY A 290 5.95 6.39 7.17
CA GLY A 290 5.23 6.99 6.03
C GLY A 290 5.01 8.50 6.17
N ALA A 291 5.94 9.21 6.81
CA ALA A 291 5.93 10.66 6.90
C ALA A 291 6.29 11.27 5.53
N LEU A 292 5.44 12.19 5.09
CA LEU A 292 5.58 13.00 3.86
C LEU A 292 6.10 14.40 4.18
#